data_AF-A0A9D2NT64-F1
#
_entry.id   AF-A0A9D2NT64-F1
#
_cell.length_a   1.000
_cell.length_b   1.000
_cell.length_c   1.000
_cell.angle_alpha   90.00
_cell.angle_beta   90.00
_cell.angle_gamma   90.00
#
_symmetry.space_group_name_H-M   'P 1'
#
loop_
_entity.id
_entity.type
_entity.pdbx_description
1 polymer ?
#
loop_
_entity_poly.entity_id
_entity_poly.type
_entity_poly.pdbx_seq_one_letter_code
_entity_poly.pdbx_strand_id
1 'polypeptide(L)'
;MAKMESEVNEMSDLWRGVENRGIRKGRAEGLAEGRAEGLATGRAEGRAEEKLNAIKSLMKKLNFTMEQAMNALGVPESEQERYARLLNQ
;
A
#
# COMPACT_ATOMS: atom_id res chain seq x y z
N MET A 1 -23.58 32.79 -40.49
CA MET A 1 -24.01 31.45 -40.03
C MET A 1 -22.84 30.48 -40.06
N ALA A 2 -22.29 30.09 -41.22
CA ALA A 2 -21.18 29.12 -41.32
C ALA A 2 -19.91 29.42 -40.49
N LYS A 3 -19.49 30.68 -40.36
CA LYS A 3 -18.31 31.05 -39.55
C LYS A 3 -18.51 30.78 -38.06
N MET A 4 -19.70 31.07 -37.54
CA MET A 4 -20.04 30.84 -36.13
C MET A 4 -20.16 29.34 -35.82
N GLU A 5 -20.70 28.56 -36.75
CA GLU A 5 -20.77 27.10 -36.62
C GLU A 5 -19.37 26.46 -36.61
N SER A 6 -18.44 26.95 -37.43
CA SER A 6 -17.03 26.50 -37.41
C SER A 6 -16.36 26.76 -36.06
N GLU A 7 -16.50 27.97 -35.52
CA GLU A 7 -15.91 28.37 -34.24
C GLU A 7 -16.50 27.56 -33.06
N VAL A 8 -17.81 27.28 -33.09
CA VAL A 8 -18.47 26.44 -32.07
C VAL A 8 -17.99 24.99 -32.14
N ASN A 9 -17.79 24.44 -33.35
CA ASN A 9 -17.27 23.08 -33.51
C ASN A 9 -15.83 22.96 -33.03
N GLU A 10 -14.96 23.91 -33.40
CA GLU A 10 -13.57 23.96 -32.91
C GLU A 10 -13.52 24.06 -31.39
N MET A 11 -14.38 24.89 -30.80
CA MET A 11 -14.47 25.03 -29.35
C MET A 11 -14.94 23.74 -28.67
N SER A 12 -15.94 23.05 -29.23
CA SER A 12 -16.43 21.76 -28.73
C SER A 12 -15.34 20.68 -28.73
N ASP A 13 -14.54 20.61 -29.81
CA ASP A 13 -13.43 19.66 -29.92
C ASP A 13 -12.30 19.97 -28.93
N LEU A 14 -12.01 21.26 -28.71
CA LEU A 14 -11.08 21.69 -27.68
C LEU A 14 -11.54 21.28 -26.28
N TRP A 15 -12.82 21.50 -25.94
CA TRP A 15 -13.38 21.09 -24.64
C TRP A 15 -13.30 19.59 -24.43
N ARG A 16 -13.68 18.80 -25.44
CA ARG A 16 -13.52 17.33 -25.40
C ARG A 16 -12.06 16.92 -25.23
N GLY A 17 -11.14 17.62 -25.87
CA GLY A 17 -9.70 17.39 -25.74
C GLY A 17 -9.19 17.64 -24.32
N VAL A 18 -9.66 18.69 -23.66
CA VAL A 18 -9.35 19.02 -22.28
C VAL A 18 -9.94 18.00 -21.31
N GLU A 19 -11.22 17.66 -21.47
CA GLU A 19 -11.91 16.67 -20.63
C GLU A 19 -11.24 15.30 -20.72
N ASN A 20 -10.97 14.82 -21.94
CA ASN A 20 -10.27 13.55 -22.17
C ASN A 20 -8.86 13.54 -21.59
N ARG A 21 -8.17 14.69 -21.57
CA ARG A 21 -6.86 14.83 -20.93
C ARG A 21 -7.00 14.75 -19.41
N GLY A 22 -7.99 15.42 -18.83
CA GLY A 22 -8.30 15.35 -17.40
C GLY A 22 -8.58 13.93 -16.95
N ILE A 23 -9.46 13.21 -17.66
CA ILE A 23 -9.80 11.81 -17.36
C ILE A 23 -8.57 10.90 -17.46
N ARG A 24 -7.77 11.05 -18.52
CA ARG A 24 -6.53 10.25 -18.67
C ARG A 24 -5.54 10.52 -17.56
N LYS A 25 -5.34 11.78 -17.19
CA LYS A 25 -4.44 12.18 -16.12
C LYS A 25 -4.90 11.63 -14.78
N GLY A 26 -6.17 11.85 -14.41
CA GLY A 26 -6.72 11.35 -13.15
C GLY A 26 -6.67 9.82 -13.04
N ARG A 27 -6.92 9.08 -14.14
CA ARG A 27 -6.75 7.61 -14.14
C ARG A 27 -5.30 7.19 -13.94
N ALA A 28 -4.37 7.86 -14.60
CA ALA A 28 -2.94 7.54 -14.47
C ALA A 28 -2.45 7.82 -13.05
N GLU A 29 -2.84 8.96 -12.47
CA GLU A 29 -2.50 9.33 -11.08
C GLU A 29 -3.09 8.33 -10.09
N GLY A 30 -4.39 8.03 -10.18
CA GLY A 30 -5.04 7.08 -9.27
C GLY A 30 -4.46 5.66 -9.34
N LEU A 31 -4.07 5.18 -10.53
CA LEU A 31 -3.38 3.89 -10.68
C LEU A 31 -1.98 3.91 -10.06
N ALA A 32 -1.24 5.01 -10.22
CA ALA A 32 0.09 5.15 -9.66
C ALA A 32 0.04 5.19 -8.12
N GLU A 33 -0.85 6.00 -7.56
CA GLU A 33 -1.07 6.10 -6.11
C GLU A 33 -1.52 4.76 -5.53
N GLY A 34 -2.57 4.15 -6.08
CA GLY A 34 -3.08 2.87 -5.58
C GLY A 34 -2.03 1.75 -5.64
N ARG A 35 -1.19 1.72 -6.68
CA ARG A 35 -0.08 0.76 -6.77
C ARG A 35 1.00 1.04 -5.72
N ALA A 36 1.35 2.30 -5.49
CA ALA A 36 2.34 2.69 -4.49
C ALA A 36 1.89 2.33 -3.08
N GLU A 37 0.66 2.67 -2.72
CA GLU A 37 0.04 2.33 -1.44
C GLU A 37 -0.05 0.82 -1.25
N GLY A 38 -0.57 0.08 -2.24
CA GLY A 38 -0.70 -1.37 -2.16
C GLY A 38 0.65 -2.07 -1.97
N LEU A 39 1.71 -1.61 -2.65
CA LEU A 39 3.07 -2.14 -2.47
C LEU A 39 3.64 -1.81 -1.10
N ALA A 40 3.39 -0.61 -0.57
CA ALA A 40 3.86 -0.20 0.74
C ALA A 40 3.19 -1.03 1.85
N THR A 41 1.85 -1.15 1.82
CA THR A 41 1.07 -1.92 2.78
C THR A 41 1.44 -3.40 2.71
N GLY A 42 1.46 -4.01 1.52
CA GLY A 42 1.81 -5.42 1.37
C GLY A 42 3.23 -5.76 1.84
N ARG A 43 4.21 -4.85 1.63
CA ARG A 43 5.57 -5.03 2.19
C ARG A 43 5.60 -4.90 3.71
N ALA A 44 4.78 -4.03 4.30
CA ALA A 44 4.71 -3.88 5.75
C ALA A 44 4.06 -5.12 6.40
N GLU A 45 2.96 -5.61 5.83
CA GLU A 45 2.27 -6.83 6.25
C GLU A 45 3.18 -8.05 6.13
N GLY A 46 3.80 -8.27 4.96
CA GLY A 46 4.70 -9.41 4.75
C GLY A 46 5.89 -9.44 5.72
N ARG A 47 6.47 -8.28 6.05
CA ARG A 47 7.53 -8.21 7.08
C ARG A 47 7.03 -8.56 8.47
N ALA A 48 5.82 -8.14 8.83
CA ALA A 48 5.23 -8.46 10.13
C ALA A 48 4.91 -9.97 10.23
N GLU A 49 4.35 -10.56 9.16
CA GLU A 49 4.09 -12.00 9.06
C GLU A 49 5.36 -12.83 9.15
N GLU A 50 6.41 -12.45 8.41
CA GLU A 50 7.71 -13.11 8.46
C GLU A 50 8.28 -13.09 9.88
N LYS A 51 8.22 -11.94 10.55
CA LYS A 51 8.69 -11.80 11.93
C LYS A 51 7.89 -12.65 12.90
N LEU A 52 6.56 -12.69 12.77
CA LEU A 52 5.71 -13.58 13.57
C LEU A 52 6.07 -15.06 13.36
N ASN A 53 6.29 -15.47 12.12
CA ASN A 53 6.69 -16.84 11.79
C ASN A 53 8.07 -17.19 12.36
N ALA A 54 9.00 -16.25 12.35
CA ALA A 54 10.30 -16.39 12.99
C ALA A 54 10.16 -16.57 14.51
N ILE A 55 9.36 -15.72 15.17
CA ILE A 55 9.09 -15.83 16.62
C ILE A 55 8.49 -17.21 16.95
N LYS A 56 7.42 -17.62 16.24
CA LYS A 56 6.79 -18.94 16.41
C LYS A 56 7.79 -20.09 16.20
N SER A 57 8.68 -19.96 15.21
CA SER A 57 9.69 -20.97 14.91
C SER A 57 10.73 -21.10 16.02
N LEU A 58 11.21 -19.98 16.58
CA LEU A 58 12.15 -20.01 17.72
C LEU A 58 11.50 -20.61 18.95
N MET A 59 10.25 -20.26 19.24
CA MET A 59 9.50 -20.84 20.36
C MET A 59 9.34 -22.35 20.21
N LYS A 60 8.97 -22.84 19.03
CA LYS A 60 8.72 -24.26 18.80
C LYS A 60 9.99 -25.10 18.68
N LYS A 61 11.03 -24.60 17.99
CA LYS A 61 12.24 -25.38 17.67
C LYS A 61 13.29 -25.31 18.77
N LEU A 62 13.38 -24.17 19.45
CA LEU A 62 14.38 -23.93 20.50
C LEU A 62 13.77 -23.88 21.91
N ASN A 63 12.45 -24.11 22.04
CA ASN A 63 11.70 -23.99 23.30
C ASN A 63 11.86 -22.62 23.98
N PHE A 64 12.10 -21.57 23.19
CA PHE A 64 12.20 -20.22 23.72
C PHE A 64 10.84 -19.72 24.22
N THR A 65 10.86 -18.93 25.29
CA THR A 65 9.71 -18.11 25.63
C THR A 65 9.46 -17.07 24.54
N MET A 66 8.25 -16.52 24.50
CA MET A 66 7.90 -15.47 23.55
C MET A 66 8.84 -14.26 23.64
N GLU A 67 9.16 -13.84 24.87
CA GLU A 67 10.11 -12.76 25.16
C GLU A 67 11.53 -13.10 24.68
N GLN A 68 12.02 -14.32 24.96
CA GLN A 68 13.34 -14.77 24.49
C GLN A 68 13.43 -14.79 22.96
N ALA A 69 12.37 -15.26 22.28
CA ALA A 69 12.32 -15.25 20.82
C ALA A 69 12.31 -13.83 20.24
N MET A 70 11.54 -12.91 20.85
CA MET A 70 11.50 -11.51 20.45
C MET A 70 12.85 -10.80 20.68
N ASN A 71 13.48 -11.02 21.83
CA ASN A 71 14.81 -10.49 22.14
C ASN A 71 15.87 -11.04 21.19
N ALA A 72 15.84 -12.34 20.87
CA ALA A 72 16.76 -12.97 19.91
C ALA A 72 16.62 -12.40 18.48
N LEU A 73 15.42 -11.96 18.10
CA LEU A 73 15.15 -11.29 16.82
C LEU A 73 15.35 -9.77 16.86
N GLY A 74 15.80 -9.22 18.01
CA GLY A 74 15.98 -7.78 18.18
C GLY A 74 14.69 -6.98 18.05
N VAL A 75 13.54 -7.53 18.48
CA VAL A 75 12.28 -6.80 18.55
C VAL A 75 12.35 -5.81 19.72
N PRO A 76 12.25 -4.49 19.47
CA PRO A 76 12.26 -3.49 20.54
C PRO A 76 11.10 -3.72 21.51
N GLU A 77 11.29 -3.46 22.80
CA GLU A 77 10.24 -3.59 23.84
C GLU A 77 8.94 -2.87 23.47
N SER A 78 9.05 -1.69 22.83
CA SER A 78 7.91 -0.92 22.34
C SER A 78 7.05 -1.65 21.29
N GLU A 79 7.60 -2.63 20.59
CA GLU A 79 6.89 -3.46 19.62
C GLU A 79 6.47 -4.83 20.18
N GLN A 80 7.03 -5.26 21.31
CA GLN A 80 6.79 -6.60 21.85
C GLN A 80 5.33 -6.83 22.21
N GLU A 81 4.66 -5.83 22.77
CA GLU A 81 3.23 -5.92 23.10
C GLU A 81 2.38 -6.18 21.85
N ARG A 82 2.73 -5.53 20.73
CA ARG A 82 2.04 -5.73 19.44
C ARG A 82 2.17 -7.16 18.96
N TYR A 83 3.40 -7.70 18.95
CA TYR A 83 3.62 -9.09 18.52
C TYR A 83 3.00 -10.10 19.50
N ALA A 84 3.03 -9.83 20.80
CA ALA A 84 2.39 -10.69 21.81
C ALA A 84 0.87 -10.80 21.59
N ARG A 85 0.18 -9.68 21.31
CA ARG A 85 -1.25 -9.69 20.96
C ARG A 85 -1.52 -10.50 19.69
N LEU A 86 -0.69 -10.36 18.65
CA LEU A 86 -0.84 -11.07 17.38
C LEU A 86 -0.55 -12.57 17.49
N LEU A 87 0.27 -12.99 18.46
CA LEU A 87 0.58 -14.41 18.70
C LEU A 87 -0.48 -15.12 19.55
N ASN A 88 -1.26 -14.37 20.33
CA ASN A 88 -2.31 -14.89 21.21
C ASN A 88 -3.73 -14.79 20.59
N GLN A 89 -3.83 -14.36 19.32
CA GLN A 89 -5.04 -14.49 18.49
C GLN A 89 -5.12 -15.89 17.88
#